data_AF-A0AAU5BH42-F1
#
_entry.id   AF-A0AAU5BH42-F1
#
_cell.length_a   1.000
_cell.length_b   1.000
_cell.length_c   1.000
_cell.angle_alpha   90.00
_cell.angle_beta   90.00
_cell.angle_gamma   90.00
#
_symmetry.space_group_name_H-M   'P 1'
#
loop_
_entity.id
_entity.type
_entity.pdbx_description
1 polymer ?
#
loop_
_entity_poly.entity_id
_entity_poly.type
_entity_poly.pdbx_seq_one_letter_code
_entity_poly.pdbx_strand_id
1 'polypeptide(L)'
;MLDVLGDHPEAVEADLAHHYPGYGPGGPVAAFWRREITLRWLRVMVEGLPPDGATARAAAGNPWTQADWSRADARDLLELLFIAFANVNRAENSPEIPWPEPSWRPGDPPPADAAAAAEEQRARARAAYERINSQVLPGKG
;
A
#
# COMPACT_ATOMS: atom_id res chain seq x y z
N MET A 1 -9.50 -23.06 -23.94
CA MET A 1 -8.30 -22.34 -24.40
C MET A 1 -7.47 -22.09 -23.17
N LEU A 2 -6.26 -22.66 -23.06
CA LEU A 2 -5.38 -22.43 -21.90
C LEU A 2 -4.99 -20.95 -21.92
N ASP A 3 -5.47 -20.19 -20.94
CA ASP A 3 -5.09 -18.79 -20.77
C ASP A 3 -3.67 -18.73 -20.22
N VAL A 4 -2.70 -18.63 -21.13
CA VAL A 4 -1.27 -18.56 -20.79
C VAL A 4 -0.91 -17.24 -20.12
N LEU A 5 -1.75 -16.21 -20.26
CA LEU A 5 -1.51 -14.88 -19.68
C LEU A 5 -2.19 -14.71 -18.31
N GLY A 6 -3.19 -15.54 -18.00
CA GLY A 6 -3.83 -15.58 -16.69
C GLY A 6 -4.69 -14.34 -16.40
N ASP A 7 -4.88 -14.03 -15.10
CA ASP A 7 -5.88 -13.06 -14.65
C ASP A 7 -5.57 -11.58 -14.99
N HIS A 8 -4.32 -11.27 -15.38
CA HIS A 8 -3.87 -9.92 -15.69
C HIS A 8 -3.10 -9.86 -17.02
N PRO A 9 -3.76 -10.13 -18.16
CA PRO A 9 -3.08 -10.34 -19.43
C PRO A 9 -2.34 -9.09 -19.92
N GLU A 10 -2.88 -7.89 -19.71
CA GLU A 10 -2.22 -6.64 -20.09
C GLU A 10 -0.96 -6.36 -19.26
N ALA A 11 -0.98 -6.73 -17.98
CA ALA A 11 0.17 -6.59 -17.09
C ALA A 11 1.29 -7.57 -17.46
N VAL A 12 0.91 -8.81 -17.80
CA VAL A 12 1.83 -9.83 -18.31
C VAL A 12 2.44 -9.40 -19.63
N GLU A 13 1.65 -8.84 -20.56
CA GLU A 13 2.17 -8.30 -21.82
C GLU A 13 3.17 -7.17 -21.61
N ALA A 14 2.88 -6.25 -20.69
CA ALA A 14 3.78 -5.15 -20.33
C ALA A 14 5.11 -5.68 -19.77
N ASP A 15 5.06 -6.67 -18.87
CA ASP A 15 6.25 -7.30 -18.31
C ASP A 15 7.05 -8.07 -19.37
N LEU A 16 6.38 -8.83 -20.23
CA LEU A 16 7.02 -9.57 -21.32
C LEU A 16 7.74 -8.61 -22.28
N ALA A 17 7.11 -7.49 -22.64
CA ALA A 17 7.73 -6.47 -23.48
C ALA A 17 8.92 -5.79 -22.79
N HIS A 18 8.84 -5.57 -21.48
CA HIS A 18 9.91 -4.94 -20.70
C HIS A 18 11.13 -5.87 -20.52
N HIS A 19 10.90 -7.13 -20.15
CA HIS A 19 11.96 -8.09 -19.81
C HIS A 19 12.53 -8.84 -21.02
N TYR A 20 11.79 -8.90 -22.13
CA TYR A 20 12.24 -9.56 -23.37
C TYR A 20 12.19 -8.61 -24.58
N PRO A 21 12.97 -7.51 -24.59
CA PRO A 21 12.93 -6.51 -25.66
C PRO A 21 13.43 -7.03 -27.01
N GLY A 22 14.11 -8.19 -27.04
CA GLY A 22 14.66 -8.79 -28.26
C GLY A 22 13.62 -9.26 -29.29
N TYR A 23 12.34 -9.30 -28.95
CA TYR A 23 11.25 -9.75 -29.84
C TYR A 23 10.60 -8.61 -30.67
N GLY A 24 11.10 -7.38 -30.49
CA GLY A 24 10.65 -6.20 -31.23
C GLY A 24 9.27 -5.68 -30.78
N PRO A 25 8.61 -4.86 -31.62
CA PRO A 25 7.30 -4.29 -31.31
C PRO A 25 6.26 -5.37 -30.98
N GLY A 26 5.55 -5.18 -29.86
CA GLY A 26 4.56 -6.15 -29.34
C GLY A 26 5.17 -7.34 -28.59
N GLY A 27 6.50 -7.40 -28.45
CA GLY A 27 7.19 -8.34 -27.58
C GLY A 27 6.95 -9.82 -27.90
N PRO A 28 7.16 -10.71 -26.90
CA PRO A 28 6.97 -12.15 -27.04
C PRO A 28 5.57 -12.57 -27.51
N VAL A 29 4.51 -11.86 -27.12
CA VAL A 29 3.13 -12.21 -27.53
C VAL A 29 2.96 -12.03 -29.04
N ALA A 30 3.45 -10.92 -29.59
CA ALA A 30 3.44 -10.72 -31.05
C ALA A 30 4.29 -11.79 -31.76
N ALA A 31 5.45 -12.16 -31.22
CA ALA A 31 6.29 -13.21 -31.77
C ALA A 31 5.59 -14.58 -31.80
N PHE A 32 4.77 -14.90 -30.79
CA PHE A 32 3.96 -16.12 -30.78
C PHE A 32 2.92 -16.10 -31.91
N TRP A 33 2.20 -14.99 -32.09
CA TRP A 33 1.23 -14.84 -33.19
C TRP A 33 1.86 -14.88 -34.58
N ARG A 34 3.11 -14.40 -34.71
CA ARG A 34 3.93 -14.54 -35.93
C ARG A 34 4.50 -15.95 -36.13
N ARG A 35 4.28 -16.87 -35.19
CA ARG A 35 4.82 -18.25 -35.17
C ARG A 35 6.35 -18.33 -35.09
N GLU A 36 6.98 -17.29 -34.54
CA GLU A 36 8.43 -17.24 -34.30
C GLU A 36 8.82 -18.02 -33.03
N ILE A 37 7.88 -18.15 -32.08
CA ILE A 37 8.05 -18.90 -30.84
C ILE A 37 6.91 -19.88 -30.59
N THR A 38 7.18 -20.90 -29.78
CA THR A 38 6.19 -21.91 -29.39
C THR A 38 5.36 -21.45 -28.19
N LEU A 39 4.15 -21.99 -28.04
CA LEU A 39 3.30 -21.75 -26.86
C LEU A 39 4.01 -22.16 -25.56
N ARG A 40 4.78 -23.26 -25.60
CA ARG A 40 5.58 -23.72 -24.46
C ARG A 40 6.63 -22.67 -24.07
N TRP A 41 7.28 -22.04 -25.04
CA TRP A 41 8.28 -21.01 -24.76
C TRP A 41 7.66 -19.74 -24.18
N LEU A 42 6.51 -19.32 -24.73
CA LEU A 42 5.74 -18.21 -24.16
C LEU A 42 5.36 -18.50 -22.70
N ARG A 43 4.88 -19.71 -22.39
CA ARG A 43 4.58 -20.12 -21.01
C ARG A 43 5.80 -20.02 -20.09
N VAL A 44 6.98 -20.47 -20.54
CA VAL A 44 8.22 -20.38 -19.76
C VAL A 44 8.59 -18.93 -19.44
N MET A 45 8.38 -18.00 -20.37
CA MET A 45 8.62 -16.57 -20.14
C MET A 45 7.67 -16.00 -19.10
N VAL A 46 6.38 -16.33 -19.20
CA VAL A 46 5.36 -15.88 -18.23
C VAL A 46 5.68 -16.41 -16.83
N GLU A 47 6.00 -17.70 -16.72
CA GLU A 47 6.38 -18.33 -15.44
C GLU A 47 7.73 -17.82 -14.90
N GLY A 48 8.58 -17.28 -15.77
CA GLY A 48 9.88 -16.72 -15.43
C GLY A 48 9.87 -15.21 -15.17
N LEU A 49 8.71 -14.56 -15.19
CA LEU A 49 8.60 -13.13 -14.89
C LEU A 49 9.04 -12.86 -13.44
N PRO A 50 9.73 -11.73 -13.19
CA PRO A 50 10.22 -11.42 -11.86
C PRO A 50 9.07 -11.05 -10.91
N PRO A 51 9.24 -11.29 -9.60
CA PRO A 51 8.18 -11.13 -8.59
C PRO A 51 7.84 -9.66 -8.27
N ASP A 52 8.51 -8.69 -8.89
CA ASP A 52 8.30 -7.25 -8.72
C ASP A 52 7.79 -6.54 -9.98
N GLY A 53 7.46 -7.30 -11.03
CA GLY A 53 6.92 -6.80 -12.30
C GLY A 53 5.53 -6.17 -12.19
N ALA A 54 5.04 -5.62 -13.30
CA ALA A 54 3.68 -5.10 -13.45
C ALA A 54 2.61 -6.14 -13.11
N THR A 55 2.84 -7.41 -13.46
CA THR A 55 1.96 -8.54 -13.14
C THR A 55 1.84 -8.73 -11.64
N ALA A 56 2.97 -8.70 -10.92
CA ALA A 56 2.99 -8.83 -9.47
C ALA A 56 2.28 -7.65 -8.78
N ARG A 57 2.47 -6.42 -9.29
CA ARG A 57 1.76 -5.23 -8.79
C ARG A 57 0.26 -5.29 -9.06
N ALA A 58 -0.16 -5.78 -10.23
CA ALA A 58 -1.56 -5.98 -10.56
C ALA A 58 -2.22 -7.00 -9.61
N ALA A 59 -1.54 -8.13 -9.37
CA ALA A 59 -2.00 -9.16 -8.44
C ALA A 59 -2.07 -8.68 -6.98
N ALA A 60 -1.11 -7.86 -6.55
CA ALA A 60 -1.10 -7.27 -5.21
C ALA A 60 -2.17 -6.17 -5.03
N GLY A 61 -2.74 -5.65 -6.12
CA GLY A 61 -3.68 -4.53 -6.10
C GLY A 61 -3.07 -3.20 -5.63
N ASN A 62 -1.74 -3.14 -5.52
CA ASN A 62 -1.03 -1.95 -5.07
C ASN A 62 0.38 -1.90 -5.67
N PRO A 63 0.99 -0.70 -5.79
CA PRO A 63 2.27 -0.54 -6.44
C PRO A 63 3.48 -0.83 -5.55
N TRP A 64 3.29 -1.07 -4.25
CA TRP A 64 4.42 -1.21 -3.32
C TRP A 64 5.12 -2.55 -3.52
N THR A 65 6.44 -2.48 -3.59
CA THR A 65 7.32 -3.65 -3.53
C THR A 65 7.61 -4.03 -2.08
N GLN A 66 8.15 -5.23 -1.86
CA GLN A 66 8.65 -5.64 -0.54
C GLN A 66 9.67 -4.64 0.04
N ALA A 67 10.46 -4.00 -0.81
CA ALA A 67 11.42 -3.00 -0.38
C ALA A 67 10.72 -1.73 0.12
N ASP A 68 9.57 -1.36 -0.43
CA ASP A 68 8.80 -0.19 0.02
C ASP A 68 8.16 -0.45 1.39
N TRP A 69 7.60 -1.64 1.59
CA TRP A 69 7.12 -2.09 2.91
C TRP A 69 8.23 -2.04 3.97
N SER A 70 9.40 -2.62 3.66
CA SER A 70 10.56 -2.60 4.55
C SER A 70 11.04 -1.19 4.89
N ARG A 71 11.04 -0.27 3.92
CA ARG A 71 11.42 1.14 4.15
C ARG A 71 10.41 1.85 5.04
N ALA A 72 9.11 1.63 4.86
CA ALA A 72 8.08 2.20 5.70
C ALA A 72 8.23 1.74 7.15
N ASP A 73 8.41 0.43 7.37
CA ASP A 73 8.62 -0.14 8.71
C ASP A 73 9.91 0.37 9.36
N ALA A 74 11.00 0.48 8.60
CA ALA A 74 12.26 1.03 9.09
C ALA A 74 12.11 2.51 9.51
N ARG A 75 11.39 3.31 8.72
CA ARG A 75 11.11 4.72 9.03
C ARG A 75 10.27 4.85 10.31
N ASP A 76 9.21 4.05 10.44
CA ASP A 76 8.34 4.06 11.62
C ASP A 76 9.12 3.67 12.88
N LEU A 77 9.97 2.63 12.79
CA LEU A 77 10.80 2.19 13.91
C LEU A 77 11.84 3.25 14.31
N LEU A 78 12.48 3.92 13.35
CA LEU A 78 13.43 4.98 13.64
C LEU A 78 12.75 6.17 14.33
N GLU A 79 11.54 6.53 13.90
CA GLU A 79 10.75 7.59 14.52
C GLU A 79 10.36 7.22 15.96
N LEU A 80 9.90 5.98 16.19
CA LEU A 80 9.61 5.46 17.52
C LEU A 80 10.82 5.50 18.45
N LEU A 81 11.99 5.02 17.98
CA LEU A 81 13.22 5.01 18.78
C LEU A 81 13.69 6.43 19.12
N PHE A 82 13.58 7.36 18.17
CA PHE A 82 13.90 8.76 18.40
C PHE A 82 13.02 9.37 19.49
N ILE A 83 11.70 9.17 19.41
CA ILE A 83 10.75 9.70 20.39
C ILE A 83 10.93 9.04 21.76
N ALA A 84 11.17 7.73 21.81
CA ALA A 84 11.50 7.04 23.05
C ALA A 84 12.74 7.63 23.72
N PHE A 85 13.80 7.86 22.93
CA PHE A 85 15.02 8.49 23.44
C PHE A 85 14.78 9.91 23.93
N ALA A 86 14.02 10.72 23.18
CA ALA A 86 13.70 12.09 23.56
C ALA A 86 12.87 12.16 24.84
N ASN A 87 11.89 11.28 25.01
CA ASN A 87 11.04 11.21 26.21
C ASN A 87 11.81 10.75 27.45
N VAL A 88 12.71 9.78 27.30
CA VAL A 88 13.57 9.32 28.42
C VAL A 88 14.55 10.41 28.88
N ASN A 89 15.07 11.22 27.95
CA ASN A 89 16.04 12.28 28.25
C ASN A 89 15.37 13.65 28.45
N ARG A 90 14.05 13.68 28.63
CA ARG A 90 13.28 14.91 28.80
C ARG A 90 13.57 15.53 30.18
N ALA A 91 13.69 16.86 30.24
CA ALA A 91 13.72 17.59 31.51
C ALA A 91 12.41 17.40 32.30
N GLU A 92 12.48 17.28 33.63
CA GLU A 92 11.35 16.88 34.50
C GLU A 92 10.04 17.64 34.22
N ASN A 93 10.12 18.94 33.96
CA ASN A 93 8.97 19.83 33.75
C ASN A 93 8.51 20.00 32.30
N SER A 94 9.18 19.36 31.32
CA SER A 94 8.77 19.46 29.91
C SER A 94 7.57 18.55 29.61
N PRO A 95 6.73 18.84 28.62
CA PRO A 95 5.67 17.91 28.23
C PRO A 95 6.26 16.67 27.53
N GLU A 96 5.65 15.49 27.74
CA GLU A 96 5.98 14.28 26.98
C GLU A 96 5.64 14.48 25.51
N ILE A 97 6.56 14.08 24.63
CA ILE A 97 6.35 14.12 23.19
C ILE A 97 5.44 12.95 22.83
N PRO A 98 4.33 13.17 22.10
CA PRO A 98 3.42 12.10 21.73
C PRO A 98 4.12 11.05 20.89
N TRP A 99 3.72 9.79 21.09
CA TRP A 99 4.19 8.68 20.27
C TRP A 99 3.76 8.87 18.81
N PRO A 100 4.65 8.58 17.85
CA PRO A 100 4.34 8.75 16.45
C PRO A 100 3.32 7.70 15.99
N GLU A 101 2.45 8.10 15.08
CA GLU A 101 1.53 7.18 14.40
C GLU A 101 2.26 6.49 13.23
N PRO A 102 1.88 5.25 12.88
CA PRO A 102 2.45 4.55 11.74
C PRO A 102 2.29 5.35 10.44
N SER A 103 3.26 5.24 9.54
CA SER A 103 3.14 5.86 8.23
C SER A 103 2.05 5.20 7.38
N TRP A 104 1.48 5.99 6.46
CA TRP A 104 0.46 5.52 5.52
C TRP A 104 0.98 4.36 4.66
N ARG A 105 0.17 3.31 4.54
CA ARG A 105 0.42 2.11 3.73
C ARG A 105 -0.71 1.87 2.73
N PRO A 106 -0.45 1.14 1.63
CA PRO A 106 -1.52 0.64 0.77
C PRO A 106 -2.51 -0.20 1.58
N GLY A 107 -3.79 0.19 1.55
CA GLY A 107 -4.85 -0.39 2.38
C GLY A 107 -5.35 0.58 3.46
N ASP A 108 -4.54 1.56 3.85
CA ASP A 108 -4.98 2.64 4.73
C ASP A 108 -5.82 3.65 3.95
N PRO A 109 -6.82 4.28 4.60
CA PRO A 109 -7.58 5.35 3.97
C PRO A 109 -6.63 6.47 3.52
N PRO A 110 -6.87 7.08 2.34
CA PRO A 110 -6.10 8.24 1.90
C PRO A 110 -6.06 9.32 2.98
N PRO A 111 -4.98 10.12 3.08
CA PRO A 111 -4.85 11.14 4.14
C PRO A 111 -6.01 12.15 4.20
N ALA A 112 -6.60 12.49 3.04
CA ALA A 112 -7.77 13.35 2.97
C ALA A 112 -9.02 12.71 3.62
N ASP A 113 -9.20 11.41 3.40
CA ASP A 113 -10.31 10.63 3.97
C ASP A 113 -10.07 10.34 5.45
N ALA A 114 -8.81 10.16 5.86
CA ALA A 114 -8.43 9.99 7.26
C ALA A 114 -8.73 11.26 8.10
N ALA A 115 -8.47 12.45 7.54
CA ALA A 115 -8.81 13.71 8.20
C ALA A 115 -10.33 13.88 8.36
N ALA A 116 -11.11 13.57 7.32
CA ALA A 116 -12.57 13.60 7.36
C ALA A 116 -13.14 12.58 8.36
N ALA A 117 -12.60 11.36 8.37
CA ALA A 117 -13.00 10.32 9.32
C ALA A 117 -12.70 10.72 10.78
N ALA A 118 -11.53 11.33 11.03
CA ALA A 118 -11.17 11.82 12.36
C ALA A 118 -12.08 12.95 12.84
N GLU A 119 -12.51 13.84 11.95
CA GLU A 119 -13.46 14.91 12.26
C GLU A 119 -14.85 14.35 12.56
N GLU A 120 -15.32 13.37 11.79
CA GLU A 120 -16.58 12.69 12.05
C GLU A 120 -16.55 11.96 13.41
N GLN A 121 -15.43 11.31 13.74
CA GLN A 121 -15.25 10.62 15.01
C GLN A 121 -15.24 11.59 16.19
N ARG A 122 -14.60 12.76 16.05
CA ARG A 122 -14.66 13.85 17.04
C ARG A 122 -16.08 14.40 17.20
N ALA A 123 -16.82 14.58 16.11
CA ALA A 123 -18.21 15.03 16.17
C ALA A 123 -19.10 14.01 16.89
N ARG A 124 -18.95 12.71 16.60
CA ARG A 124 -19.64 11.63 17.31
C ARG A 124 -19.30 11.59 18.80
N ALA A 125 -18.02 11.79 19.16
CA ALA A 125 -17.59 11.84 20.55
C ALA A 125 -18.20 13.04 21.30
N ARG A 126 -18.24 14.23 20.69
CA ARG A 126 -18.90 15.42 21.26
C ARG A 126 -20.40 15.19 21.46
N ALA A 127 -21.09 14.67 20.45
CA ALA A 127 -22.52 14.35 20.54
C ALA A 127 -22.82 13.29 21.61
N ALA A 128 -21.94 12.29 21.77
CA ALA A 128 -22.06 11.29 22.83
C ALA A 128 -21.87 11.92 24.22
N TYR A 129 -20.88 12.81 24.37
CA TYR A 129 -20.64 13.54 25.62
C TYR A 129 -21.83 14.43 26.00
N GLU A 130 -22.38 15.20 25.06
CA GLU A 130 -23.56 16.04 25.29
C GLU A 130 -24.80 15.23 25.69
N ARG A 131 -24.97 14.04 25.09
CA ARG A 131 -26.02 13.10 25.47
C ARG A 131 -25.86 12.59 26.89
N ILE A 132 -24.64 12.20 27.29
CA ILE A 132 -24.36 11.76 28.66
C ILE A 132 -24.59 12.92 29.64
N ASN A 133 -24.11 14.12 29.31
CA ASN A 133 -24.24 15.29 30.16
C ASN A 133 -25.73 15.67 30.39
N SER A 134 -26.56 15.62 29.36
CA SER A 134 -28.00 15.89 29.48
C SER A 134 -28.77 14.84 30.28
N GLN A 135 -28.27 13.60 30.37
CA GLN A 135 -28.84 12.55 31.23
C GLN A 135 -28.40 12.66 32.70
N VAL A 136 -27.16 13.10 32.94
CA VAL A 136 -26.56 13.17 34.29
C VAL A 136 -26.87 14.50 35.01
N LEU A 137 -27.08 15.60 34.27
CA LEU A 137 -27.45 16.91 34.81
C LEU A 137 -28.80 17.39 34.23
N PRO A 138 -29.94 16.82 34.64
CA PRO A 138 -31.24 17.32 34.21
C PRO A 138 -31.56 18.62 34.96
N GLY A 139 -31.20 19.77 34.37
CA GLY A 139 -31.66 21.09 34.81
C GLY A 139 -30.56 22.06 35.29
N LYS A 140 -29.89 22.70 34.33
CA LYS A 140 -29.46 24.09 34.46
C LYS A 140 -29.86 24.82 33.17
N GLY A 141 -31.17 24.99 33.01
CA GLY A 141 -31.73 26.10 32.25
C GLY A 141 -31.88 27.31 33.16
#